data_AF-Q7Z0L0-F1
#
_entry.id   AF-Q7Z0L0-F1
#
_cell.length_a   1.000
_cell.length_b   1.000
_cell.length_c   1.000
_cell.angle_alpha   90.00
_cell.angle_beta   90.00
_cell.angle_gamma   90.00
#
_symmetry.space_group_name_H-M   'P 1'
#
loop_
_entity.id
_entity.type
_entity.pdbx_description
1 polymer ?
#
loop_
_entity_poly.entity_id
_entity_poly.type
_entity_poly.pdbx_seq_one_letter_code
_entity_poly.pdbx_strand_id
1 'polypeptide(L)'
;MLDLPAEFLACSGGKGGGVIQGTASESTLVALLGAKAKKLQEVKAEHPEWDDHTIIGKLVGYTSAQSHSSVERAGLLGGIKLRSVPADEHNRLRGDALEKAIEKDLAEGLIPFYAVVTLGTTNSCAFDRLVECGPVANKHKVWVHVDAAYAGSAFICPEYRHHMKGIETADSFNFNPHKWMLVNFDCSAMWLKDPSWVVNAFNVDPLYLKHDMQGSAPDYRHWQIPLGRRFRALKLWFVLRLYGVENLQAHIRRHCGFAQQFADLCVADERFELAAEVNMG
;
A
#
# COMPACT_ATOMS: atom_id res chain seq x y z
N MET A 1 10.26 14.50 -2.46
CA MET A 1 11.10 13.37 -2.95
C MET A 1 10.27 12.35 -3.72
N LEU A 2 9.21 11.77 -3.14
CA LEU A 2 8.32 10.83 -3.86
C LEU A 2 7.21 11.52 -4.67
N ASP A 3 6.92 12.79 -4.36
CA ASP A 3 5.88 13.58 -5.04
C ASP A 3 4.47 13.01 -4.84
N LEU A 4 4.21 12.52 -3.63
CA LEU A 4 2.87 12.12 -3.21
C LEU A 4 1.94 13.35 -3.15
N PRO A 5 0.63 13.18 -3.44
CA PRO A 5 -0.37 14.23 -3.30
C PRO A 5 -0.35 14.89 -1.91
N ALA A 6 -0.71 16.17 -1.86
CA ALA A 6 -0.71 16.99 -0.64
C ALA A 6 -1.57 16.36 0.48
N GLU A 7 -2.62 15.63 0.12
CA GLU A 7 -3.51 14.92 1.04
C GLU A 7 -2.80 13.84 1.86
N PHE A 8 -1.64 13.36 1.44
CA PHE A 8 -0.83 12.43 2.22
C PHE A 8 0.19 13.13 3.13
N LEU A 9 0.45 14.42 2.94
CA LEU A 9 1.57 15.10 3.59
C LEU A 9 1.11 15.81 4.87
N ALA A 10 1.74 15.46 6.00
CA ALA A 10 1.48 16.11 7.28
C ALA A 10 1.75 17.63 7.26
N CYS A 11 2.64 18.11 6.39
CA CYS A 11 2.94 19.53 6.23
C CYS A 11 1.89 20.31 5.42
N SER A 12 0.90 19.64 4.81
CA SER A 12 -0.12 20.29 3.98
C SER A 12 -1.32 20.81 4.78
N GLY A 13 -1.35 20.61 6.11
CA GLY A 13 -2.43 21.08 6.98
C GLY A 13 -3.73 20.26 6.91
N GLY A 14 -3.76 19.22 6.07
CA GLY A 14 -4.83 18.23 6.03
C GLY A 14 -4.71 17.17 7.15
N LYS A 15 -5.55 16.14 7.07
CA LYS A 15 -5.53 15.02 8.05
C LYS A 15 -4.42 14.01 7.81
N GLY A 16 -3.92 13.92 6.57
CA GLY A 16 -3.02 12.85 6.16
C GLY A 16 -1.63 12.94 6.77
N GLY A 17 -0.89 11.84 6.66
CA GLY A 17 0.46 11.78 7.17
C GLY A 17 1.15 10.45 6.90
N GLY A 18 2.45 10.42 7.22
CA GLY A 18 3.31 9.25 7.07
C GLY A 18 3.73 8.67 8.43
N VAL A 19 3.82 7.34 8.51
CA VAL A 19 4.32 6.60 9.68
C VAL A 19 5.31 5.52 9.23
N ILE A 20 6.33 5.27 10.05
CA ILE A 20 7.31 4.20 9.80
C ILE A 20 6.88 2.93 10.52
N GLN A 21 6.46 1.93 9.73
CA GLN A 21 6.15 0.55 10.14
C GLN A 21 7.41 -0.33 10.11
N GLY A 22 7.30 -1.54 10.65
CA GLY A 22 8.36 -2.55 10.55
C GLY A 22 8.46 -3.12 9.14
N THR A 23 7.32 -3.49 8.55
CA THR A 23 7.27 -4.17 7.24
C THR A 23 6.13 -3.67 6.34
N ALA A 24 6.23 -3.96 5.04
CA ALA A 24 5.11 -3.78 4.11
C ALA A 24 3.92 -4.65 4.53
N SER A 25 4.14 -5.88 5.01
CA SER A 25 3.09 -6.76 5.51
C SER A 25 2.28 -6.15 6.66
N GLU A 26 2.97 -5.50 7.62
CA GLU A 26 2.31 -4.73 8.67
C GLU A 26 1.53 -3.54 8.10
N SER A 27 2.10 -2.85 7.12
CA SER A 27 1.47 -1.68 6.48
C SER A 27 0.17 -2.08 5.77
N THR A 28 0.18 -3.19 5.02
CA THR A 28 -1.00 -3.77 4.36
C THR A 28 -2.06 -4.21 5.37
N LEU A 29 -1.66 -4.85 6.48
CA LEU A 29 -2.59 -5.24 7.54
C LEU A 29 -3.21 -4.01 8.23
N VAL A 30 -2.41 -2.99 8.54
CA VAL A 30 -2.89 -1.71 9.11
C VAL A 30 -3.89 -1.04 8.17
N ALA A 31 -3.61 -1.00 6.86
CA ALA A 31 -4.53 -0.47 5.86
C ALA A 31 -5.85 -1.26 5.82
N LEU A 32 -5.80 -2.59 5.79
CA LEU A 32 -6.98 -3.45 5.81
C LEU A 32 -7.83 -3.21 7.07
N LEU A 33 -7.20 -3.11 8.25
CA LEU A 33 -7.91 -2.90 9.51
C LEU A 33 -8.54 -1.51 9.60
N GLY A 34 -7.86 -0.47 9.10
CA GLY A 34 -8.44 0.87 8.96
C GLY A 34 -9.63 0.90 7.99
N ALA A 35 -9.50 0.25 6.83
CA ALA A 35 -10.58 0.12 5.86
C ALA A 35 -11.79 -0.64 6.44
N LYS A 36 -11.53 -1.71 7.20
CA LYS A 36 -12.55 -2.49 7.90
C LYS A 36 -13.30 -1.65 8.92
N ALA A 37 -12.59 -0.89 9.77
CA ALA A 37 -13.21 -0.02 10.76
C ALA A 37 -14.09 1.06 10.10
N LYS A 38 -13.60 1.68 9.02
CA LYS A 38 -14.38 2.64 8.22
C LYS A 38 -15.67 2.01 7.68
N LYS A 39 -15.55 0.88 6.98
CA LYS A 39 -16.71 0.24 6.36
C LYS A 39 -17.72 -0.27 7.39
N LEU A 40 -17.24 -0.80 8.52
CA LEU A 40 -18.11 -1.26 9.60
C LEU A 40 -18.98 -0.12 10.14
N GLN A 41 -18.40 1.07 10.34
CA GLN A 41 -19.15 2.25 10.77
C GLN A 41 -20.18 2.70 9.72
N GLU A 42 -19.80 2.72 8.44
CA GLU A 42 -20.70 3.09 7.33
C GLU A 42 -21.91 2.13 7.26
N VAL A 43 -21.66 0.82 7.23
CA VAL A 43 -22.71 -0.20 7.13
C VAL A 43 -23.61 -0.20 8.36
N LYS A 44 -23.07 0.00 9.57
CA LYS A 44 -23.86 0.04 10.80
C LYS A 44 -24.77 1.26 10.89
N ALA A 45 -24.39 2.36 10.23
CA ALA A 45 -25.28 3.54 10.12
C ALA A 45 -26.45 3.27 9.16
N GLU A 46 -26.24 2.46 8.12
CA GLU A 46 -27.26 2.07 7.13
C GLU A 46 -28.13 0.90 7.62
N HIS A 47 -27.55 -0.01 8.42
CA HIS A 47 -28.16 -1.22 8.98
C HIS A 47 -27.92 -1.32 10.50
N PRO A 48 -28.59 -0.50 11.33
CA PRO A 48 -28.38 -0.49 12.78
C PRO A 48 -28.73 -1.80 13.49
N GLU A 49 -29.51 -2.66 12.84
CA GLU A 49 -29.94 -3.97 13.33
C GLU A 49 -28.91 -5.07 13.11
N TRP A 50 -27.89 -4.86 12.26
CA TRP A 50 -26.83 -5.84 12.05
C TRP A 50 -25.75 -5.71 13.13
N ASP A 51 -25.37 -6.84 13.71
CA ASP A 51 -24.20 -6.90 14.58
C ASP A 51 -22.90 -6.90 13.77
N ASP A 52 -21.79 -6.65 14.46
CA ASP A 52 -20.48 -6.55 13.83
C ASP A 52 -20.07 -7.86 13.14
N HIS A 53 -20.47 -9.02 13.68
CA HIS A 53 -20.19 -10.33 13.11
C HIS A 53 -20.89 -10.54 11.76
N THR A 54 -22.15 -10.14 11.65
CA THR A 54 -22.94 -10.21 10.41
C THR A 54 -22.32 -9.33 9.35
N ILE A 55 -21.94 -8.10 9.70
CA ILE A 55 -21.30 -7.17 8.75
C ILE A 55 -19.95 -7.73 8.29
N ILE A 56 -19.08 -8.12 9.23
CA ILE A 56 -17.74 -8.66 8.91
C ILE A 56 -17.84 -9.92 8.03
N GLY A 57 -18.80 -10.81 8.30
CA GLY A 57 -19.04 -12.01 7.49
C GLY A 57 -19.42 -11.73 6.03
N LYS A 58 -19.87 -10.51 5.72
CA LYS A 58 -20.21 -10.04 4.37
C LYS A 58 -19.09 -9.24 3.70
N LEU A 59 -18.08 -8.78 4.44
CA LEU A 59 -16.99 -7.98 3.89
C LEU A 59 -16.11 -8.80 2.96
N VAL A 60 -15.76 -8.21 1.81
CA VAL A 60 -14.84 -8.80 0.83
C VAL A 60 -13.84 -7.77 0.31
N GLY A 61 -12.58 -8.17 0.23
CA GLY A 61 -11.52 -7.39 -0.38
C GLY A 61 -10.94 -8.05 -1.64
N TYR A 62 -10.14 -7.30 -2.39
CA TYR A 62 -9.62 -7.69 -3.71
C TYR A 62 -8.13 -7.45 -3.81
N THR A 63 -7.43 -8.33 -4.52
CA THR A 63 -6.00 -8.20 -4.78
C THR A 63 -5.67 -8.88 -6.11
N SER A 64 -4.60 -8.46 -6.77
CA SER A 64 -4.07 -9.17 -7.94
C SER A 64 -3.66 -10.60 -7.56
N ALA A 65 -3.82 -11.54 -8.49
CA ALA A 65 -3.23 -12.88 -8.37
C ALA A 65 -1.69 -12.85 -8.31
N GLN A 66 -1.07 -11.72 -8.66
CA GLN A 66 0.38 -11.48 -8.62
C GLN A 66 0.83 -10.70 -7.37
N SER A 67 -0.09 -10.34 -6.48
CA SER A 67 0.22 -9.62 -5.25
C SER A 67 1.07 -10.46 -4.30
N HIS A 68 1.82 -9.77 -3.43
CA HIS A 68 2.64 -10.45 -2.43
C HIS A 68 1.76 -11.23 -1.42
N SER A 69 2.28 -12.36 -0.93
CA SER A 69 1.58 -13.23 0.04
C SER A 69 1.20 -12.55 1.36
N SER A 70 1.76 -11.37 1.65
CA SER A 70 1.34 -10.55 2.79
C SER A 70 -0.10 -10.07 2.68
N VAL A 71 -0.65 -9.90 1.47
CA VAL A 71 -2.04 -9.47 1.29
C VAL A 71 -2.98 -10.59 1.73
N GLU A 72 -2.74 -11.82 1.27
CA GLU A 72 -3.48 -13.00 1.75
C GLU A 72 -3.35 -13.16 3.27
N ARG A 73 -2.13 -13.03 3.81
CA ARG A 73 -1.90 -13.07 5.26
C ARG A 73 -2.65 -11.97 6.00
N ALA A 74 -2.76 -10.78 5.45
CA ALA A 74 -3.53 -9.69 6.04
C ALA A 74 -5.03 -10.02 6.05
N GLY A 75 -5.57 -10.67 5.01
CA GLY A 75 -6.94 -11.19 4.99
C GLY A 75 -7.17 -12.23 6.09
N LEU A 76 -6.26 -13.21 6.22
CA LEU A 76 -6.32 -14.24 7.27
C LEU A 76 -6.31 -13.64 8.68
N LEU A 77 -5.34 -12.75 8.96
CA LEU A 77 -5.23 -12.09 10.27
C LEU A 77 -6.36 -11.09 10.54
N GLY A 78 -6.88 -10.46 9.48
CA GLY A 78 -7.98 -9.50 9.56
C GLY A 78 -9.35 -10.14 9.68
N GLY A 79 -9.46 -11.46 9.46
CA GLY A 79 -10.73 -12.19 9.41
C GLY A 79 -11.58 -11.84 8.18
N ILE A 80 -10.93 -11.58 7.04
CA ILE A 80 -11.56 -11.05 5.83
C ILE A 80 -11.34 -11.99 4.65
N LYS A 81 -12.41 -12.22 3.89
CA LYS A 81 -12.34 -12.90 2.60
C LYS A 81 -11.66 -12.00 1.57
N LEU A 82 -10.58 -12.49 0.96
CA LEU A 82 -9.91 -11.82 -0.15
C LEU A 82 -10.13 -12.58 -1.45
N ARG A 83 -10.53 -11.86 -2.50
CA ARG A 83 -10.61 -12.35 -3.88
C ARG A 83 -9.26 -12.13 -4.56
N SER A 84 -8.65 -13.22 -5.01
CA SER A 84 -7.55 -13.18 -5.97
C SER A 84 -8.12 -12.94 -7.36
N VAL A 85 -7.91 -11.73 -7.90
CA VAL A 85 -8.42 -11.33 -9.21
C VAL A 85 -7.35 -11.68 -10.27
N PRO A 86 -7.71 -12.37 -11.36
CA PRO A 86 -6.76 -12.69 -12.43
C PRO A 86 -6.08 -11.43 -12.97
N ALA A 87 -4.76 -11.53 -13.17
CA ALA A 87 -3.99 -10.52 -13.86
C ALA A 87 -4.09 -10.71 -15.38
N ASP A 88 -3.79 -9.66 -16.15
CA ASP A 88 -3.67 -9.74 -17.61
C ASP A 88 -2.41 -10.49 -18.05
N GLU A 89 -2.22 -10.60 -19.36
CA GLU A 89 -1.06 -11.23 -20.00
C GLU A 89 0.29 -10.59 -19.64
N HIS A 90 0.26 -9.36 -19.11
CA HIS A 90 1.43 -8.64 -18.62
C HIS A 90 1.57 -8.72 -17.08
N ASN A 91 0.83 -9.62 -16.43
CA ASN A 91 0.81 -9.82 -14.99
C ASN A 91 0.30 -8.60 -14.20
N ARG A 92 -0.59 -7.78 -14.80
CA ARG A 92 -1.15 -6.56 -14.20
C ARG A 92 -2.62 -6.75 -13.85
N LEU A 93 -3.05 -6.28 -12.69
CA LEU A 93 -4.47 -6.10 -12.38
C LEU A 93 -5.05 -4.95 -13.22
N ARG A 94 -6.22 -5.21 -13.81
CA ARG A 94 -6.95 -4.29 -14.68
C ARG A 94 -8.26 -3.83 -14.04
N GLY A 95 -8.68 -2.61 -14.38
CA GLY A 95 -9.88 -2.02 -13.80
C GLY A 95 -11.15 -2.81 -14.12
N ASP A 96 -11.29 -3.33 -15.33
CA ASP A 96 -12.46 -4.10 -15.74
C ASP A 96 -12.56 -5.45 -15.01
N ALA A 97 -11.43 -6.12 -14.78
CA ALA A 97 -11.37 -7.37 -14.02
C ALA A 97 -11.75 -7.12 -12.54
N LEU A 98 -11.26 -6.01 -11.96
CA LEU A 98 -11.64 -5.58 -10.62
C LEU A 98 -13.14 -5.24 -10.54
N GLU A 99 -13.67 -4.49 -11.52
CA GLU A 99 -15.07 -4.08 -11.58
C GLU A 99 -15.99 -5.29 -11.67
N LYS A 100 -15.70 -6.24 -12.58
CA LYS A 100 -16.44 -7.50 -12.70
C LYS A 100 -16.47 -8.30 -11.39
N ALA A 101 -15.34 -8.34 -10.66
CA ALA A 101 -15.27 -9.03 -9.37
C ALA A 101 -16.13 -8.33 -8.31
N ILE A 102 -16.09 -6.99 -8.27
CA ILE A 102 -16.91 -6.17 -7.36
C ILE A 102 -18.40 -6.34 -7.67
N GLU A 103 -18.81 -6.21 -8.92
CA GLU A 103 -20.21 -6.33 -9.34
C GLU A 103 -20.79 -7.71 -9.04
N LYS A 104 -19.99 -8.76 -9.24
CA LYS A 104 -20.37 -10.13 -8.86
C LYS A 104 -20.62 -10.25 -7.36
N ASP A 105 -19.70 -9.77 -6.54
CA ASP A 105 -19.83 -9.87 -5.08
C ASP A 105 -20.99 -9.01 -4.55
N LEU A 106 -21.27 -7.85 -5.16
CA LEU A 106 -22.48 -7.06 -4.88
C LEU A 106 -23.76 -7.83 -5.21
N ALA A 107 -23.82 -8.50 -6.37
CA ALA A 107 -24.96 -9.32 -6.76
C ALA A 107 -25.17 -10.53 -5.82
N GLU A 108 -24.10 -11.04 -5.20
CA GLU A 108 -24.13 -12.08 -4.16
C GLU A 108 -24.50 -11.53 -2.75
N GLY A 109 -24.74 -10.23 -2.61
CA GLY A 109 -25.10 -9.60 -1.34
C GLY A 109 -23.93 -9.46 -0.35
N LEU A 110 -22.69 -9.47 -0.86
CA LEU A 110 -21.46 -9.16 -0.15
C LEU A 110 -21.16 -7.65 -0.21
N ILE A 111 -20.22 -7.22 0.62
CA ILE A 111 -19.84 -5.81 0.80
C ILE A 111 -18.37 -5.62 0.39
N PRO A 112 -18.12 -5.21 -0.86
CA PRO A 112 -16.81 -4.75 -1.31
C PRO A 112 -16.31 -3.60 -0.44
N PHE A 113 -15.08 -3.68 0.08
CA PHE A 113 -14.56 -2.60 0.94
C PHE A 113 -13.07 -2.30 0.84
N TYR A 114 -12.26 -3.21 0.31
CA TYR A 114 -10.80 -3.04 0.28
C TYR A 114 -10.19 -3.61 -1.01
N ALA A 115 -9.30 -2.87 -1.67
CA ALA A 115 -8.55 -3.32 -2.83
C ALA A 115 -7.06 -3.00 -2.64
N VAL A 116 -6.19 -3.97 -2.91
CA VAL A 116 -4.74 -3.77 -2.98
C VAL A 116 -4.30 -3.68 -4.44
N VAL A 117 -3.70 -2.54 -4.79
CA VAL A 117 -3.10 -2.30 -6.10
C VAL A 117 -1.59 -2.33 -5.93
N THR A 118 -0.92 -3.25 -6.62
CA THR A 118 0.52 -3.51 -6.45
C THR A 118 1.33 -2.76 -7.52
N LEU A 119 2.23 -1.89 -7.08
CA LEU A 119 3.20 -1.22 -7.96
C LEU A 119 4.57 -1.87 -7.77
N GLY A 120 4.91 -2.82 -8.64
CA GLY A 120 6.10 -3.65 -8.54
C GLY A 120 5.82 -4.97 -7.81
N THR A 121 5.16 -5.91 -8.51
CA THR A 121 4.90 -7.27 -8.01
C THR A 121 6.20 -8.03 -7.72
N THR A 122 6.10 -9.05 -6.87
CA THR A 122 7.31 -9.74 -6.36
C THR A 122 8.01 -10.57 -7.43
N ASN A 123 7.25 -11.24 -8.31
CA ASN A 123 7.82 -12.20 -9.25
C ASN A 123 8.42 -11.55 -10.49
N SER A 124 7.75 -10.53 -11.04
CA SER A 124 8.08 -9.96 -12.35
C SER A 124 8.17 -8.43 -12.36
N CYS A 125 8.08 -7.78 -11.18
CA CYS A 125 8.01 -6.33 -11.05
C CYS A 125 6.94 -5.69 -11.97
N ALA A 126 5.80 -6.36 -12.11
CA ALA A 126 4.66 -5.82 -12.86
C ALA A 126 3.98 -4.69 -12.07
N PHE A 127 3.30 -3.81 -12.79
CA PHE A 127 2.58 -2.67 -12.22
C PHE A 127 1.10 -2.79 -12.55
N ASP A 128 0.29 -3.02 -11.52
CA ASP A 128 -1.16 -2.98 -11.64
C ASP A 128 -1.60 -1.60 -12.17
N ARG A 129 -2.68 -1.57 -12.94
CA ARG A 129 -3.14 -0.36 -13.62
C ARG A 129 -3.92 0.54 -12.66
N LEU A 130 -3.21 1.30 -11.83
CA LEU A 130 -3.81 2.17 -10.82
C LEU A 130 -4.76 3.22 -11.44
N VAL A 131 -4.45 3.77 -12.61
CA VAL A 131 -5.33 4.68 -13.37
C VAL A 131 -6.68 4.07 -13.74
N GLU A 132 -6.78 2.74 -13.77
CA GLU A 132 -8.02 2.00 -14.06
C GLU A 132 -8.68 1.51 -12.75
N CYS A 133 -7.90 0.86 -11.89
CA CYS A 133 -8.38 0.25 -10.65
C CYS A 133 -8.86 1.29 -9.62
N GLY A 134 -8.15 2.42 -9.54
CA GLY A 134 -8.45 3.51 -8.62
C GLY A 134 -9.84 4.11 -8.80
N PRO A 135 -10.20 4.59 -10.01
CA PRO A 135 -11.54 5.08 -10.29
C PRO A 135 -12.64 4.03 -10.08
N VAL A 136 -12.40 2.77 -10.47
CA VAL A 136 -13.34 1.65 -10.24
C VAL A 136 -13.60 1.47 -8.74
N ALA A 137 -12.55 1.33 -7.93
CA ALA A 137 -12.71 1.17 -6.48
C ALA A 137 -13.43 2.36 -5.84
N ASN A 138 -13.08 3.59 -6.22
CA ASN A 138 -13.72 4.80 -5.70
C ASN A 138 -15.21 4.89 -6.08
N LYS A 139 -15.57 4.53 -7.32
CA LYS A 139 -16.98 4.43 -7.77
C LYS A 139 -17.79 3.52 -6.84
N HIS A 140 -17.19 2.43 -6.37
CA HIS A 140 -17.83 1.47 -5.47
C HIS A 140 -17.54 1.71 -3.97
N LYS A 141 -16.95 2.86 -3.60
CA LYS A 141 -16.57 3.20 -2.22
C LYS A 141 -15.69 2.13 -1.54
N VAL A 142 -14.79 1.53 -2.31
CA VAL A 142 -13.80 0.54 -1.88
C VAL A 142 -12.50 1.27 -1.55
N TRP A 143 -11.92 0.99 -0.38
CA TRP A 143 -10.62 1.55 0.03
C TRP A 143 -9.52 1.06 -0.90
N VAL A 144 -8.68 1.95 -1.40
CA VAL A 144 -7.53 1.60 -2.25
C VAL A 144 -6.24 1.71 -1.46
N HIS A 145 -5.58 0.56 -1.23
CA HIS A 145 -4.23 0.50 -0.70
C HIS A 145 -3.24 0.23 -1.83
N VAL A 146 -2.25 1.09 -1.99
CA VAL A 146 -1.15 0.88 -2.93
C VAL A 146 0.04 0.27 -2.22
N ASP A 147 0.34 -0.99 -2.56
CA ASP A 147 1.58 -1.65 -2.14
C ASP A 147 2.67 -1.40 -3.19
N ALA A 148 3.59 -0.50 -2.86
CA ALA A 148 4.78 -0.23 -3.65
C ALA A 148 6.05 -0.65 -2.90
N ALA A 149 6.00 -1.73 -2.09
CA ALA A 149 7.10 -2.16 -1.23
C ALA A 149 8.47 -2.09 -1.90
N TYR A 150 8.61 -2.66 -3.10
CA TYR A 150 9.87 -2.63 -3.86
C TYR A 150 10.02 -1.36 -4.70
N ALA A 151 9.20 -1.24 -5.76
CA ALA A 151 9.34 -0.18 -6.76
C ALA A 151 9.05 1.23 -6.24
N GLY A 152 8.41 1.36 -5.07
CA GLY A 152 8.15 2.66 -4.45
C GLY A 152 9.42 3.46 -4.14
N SER A 153 10.54 2.77 -3.93
CA SER A 153 11.84 3.43 -3.78
C SER A 153 12.27 4.14 -5.07
N ALA A 154 11.93 3.60 -6.24
CA ALA A 154 12.29 4.17 -7.53
C ALA A 154 11.60 5.51 -7.83
N PHE A 155 10.48 5.80 -7.15
CA PHE A 155 9.73 7.04 -7.34
C PHE A 155 10.43 8.29 -6.78
N ILE A 156 11.58 8.13 -6.11
CA ILE A 156 12.47 9.24 -5.85
C ILE A 156 13.09 9.80 -7.15
N CYS A 157 13.17 8.97 -8.21
CA CYS A 157 13.55 9.37 -9.56
C CYS A 157 12.30 9.80 -10.35
N PRO A 158 12.20 11.07 -10.79
CA PRO A 158 11.01 11.57 -11.47
C PRO A 158 10.54 10.76 -12.69
N GLU A 159 11.47 10.20 -13.47
CA GLU A 159 11.19 9.43 -14.68
C GLU A 159 10.40 8.13 -14.43
N TYR A 160 10.47 7.57 -13.21
CA TYR A 160 9.73 6.35 -12.84
C TYR A 160 8.35 6.62 -12.24
N ARG A 161 8.01 7.90 -11.96
CA ARG A 161 6.72 8.25 -11.32
C ARG A 161 5.50 8.04 -12.21
N HIS A 162 5.69 7.83 -13.51
CA HIS A 162 4.59 7.50 -14.42
C HIS A 162 3.84 6.21 -13.99
N HIS A 163 4.51 5.29 -13.28
CA HIS A 163 3.88 4.12 -12.68
C HIS A 163 2.97 4.44 -11.49
N MET A 164 3.11 5.60 -10.85
CA MET A 164 2.22 6.08 -9.78
C MET A 164 1.01 6.84 -10.30
N LYS A 165 0.84 7.00 -11.62
CA LYS A 165 -0.30 7.75 -12.16
C LYS A 165 -1.61 7.16 -11.61
N GLY A 166 -2.48 8.01 -11.06
CA GLY A 166 -3.68 7.59 -10.34
C GLY A 166 -3.52 7.50 -8.82
N ILE A 167 -2.35 7.79 -8.24
CA ILE A 167 -2.11 7.74 -6.78
C ILE A 167 -3.07 8.64 -5.98
N GLU A 168 -3.61 9.68 -6.61
CA GLU A 168 -4.66 10.54 -6.06
C GLU A 168 -5.98 9.79 -5.78
N THR A 169 -6.18 8.57 -6.29
CA THR A 169 -7.34 7.74 -5.93
C THR A 169 -7.08 6.86 -4.71
N ALA A 170 -5.82 6.67 -4.29
CA ALA A 170 -5.46 5.78 -3.19
C ALA A 170 -5.79 6.36 -1.82
N ASP A 171 -6.24 5.54 -0.86
CA ASP A 171 -6.44 5.95 0.53
C ASP A 171 -5.16 5.76 1.38
N SER A 172 -4.34 4.78 1.01
CA SER A 172 -3.05 4.50 1.64
C SER A 172 -2.00 4.02 0.66
N PHE A 173 -0.73 4.28 0.98
CA PHE A 173 0.43 3.94 0.15
C PHE A 173 1.57 3.45 1.05
N ASN A 174 2.27 2.39 0.69
CA ASN A 174 3.52 2.03 1.35
C ASN A 174 4.65 1.76 0.37
N PHE A 175 5.89 1.98 0.84
CA PHE A 175 7.07 1.40 0.22
C PHE A 175 8.15 1.11 1.27
N ASN A 176 9.16 0.32 0.91
CA ASN A 176 10.22 -0.08 1.83
C ASN A 176 11.54 0.63 1.48
N PRO A 177 11.93 1.69 2.21
CA PRO A 177 13.29 2.18 2.17
C PRO A 177 14.35 1.08 2.38
N HIS A 178 14.02 0.04 3.14
CA HIS A 178 14.94 -1.07 3.37
C HIS A 178 15.13 -2.03 2.19
N LYS A 179 14.35 -1.90 1.11
CA LYS A 179 14.55 -2.71 -0.09
C LYS A 179 15.57 -2.07 -1.02
N TRP A 180 15.41 -0.78 -1.33
CA TRP A 180 16.18 -0.17 -2.42
C TRP A 180 16.63 1.27 -2.17
N MET A 181 16.52 1.77 -0.92
CA MET A 181 17.05 3.07 -0.51
C MET A 181 18.23 2.97 0.47
N LEU A 182 18.94 1.84 0.51
CA LEU A 182 20.14 1.64 1.35
C LEU A 182 19.92 1.79 2.87
N VAL A 183 18.67 1.73 3.34
CA VAL A 183 18.36 1.69 4.77
C VAL A 183 18.38 0.24 5.22
N ASN A 184 19.02 -0.10 6.33
CA ASN A 184 18.97 -1.48 6.82
C ASN A 184 17.57 -1.84 7.35
N PHE A 185 17.17 -3.10 7.22
CA PHE A 185 15.94 -3.62 7.83
C PHE A 185 15.92 -3.37 9.36
N ASP A 186 14.80 -2.99 9.98
CA ASP A 186 13.45 -2.75 9.47
C ASP A 186 13.18 -1.26 9.13
N CYS A 187 12.52 -0.97 8.01
CA CYS A 187 12.08 0.39 7.65
C CYS A 187 11.05 0.35 6.51
N SER A 188 9.76 0.32 6.84
CA SER A 188 8.66 0.44 5.87
C SER A 188 7.97 1.78 6.11
N ALA A 189 7.83 2.61 5.08
CA ALA A 189 7.16 3.89 5.20
C ALA A 189 5.75 3.78 4.61
N MET A 190 4.75 4.17 5.38
CA MET A 190 3.34 4.10 5.03
C MET A 190 2.72 5.49 5.14
N TRP A 191 1.89 5.88 4.18
CA TRP A 191 1.10 7.10 4.17
C TRP A 191 -0.39 6.77 4.16
N LEU A 192 -1.16 7.61 4.84
CA LEU A 192 -2.62 7.55 4.96
C LEU A 192 -3.19 8.93 4.60
N LYS A 193 -4.22 8.98 3.76
CA LYS A 193 -4.96 10.24 3.51
C LYS A 193 -5.78 10.68 4.72
N ASP A 194 -6.41 9.72 5.38
CA ASP A 194 -7.14 9.95 6.63
C ASP A 194 -6.75 8.87 7.65
N PRO A 195 -5.79 9.15 8.54
CA PRO A 195 -5.33 8.21 9.55
C PRO A 195 -6.35 7.99 10.68
N SER A 196 -7.41 8.80 10.77
CA SER A 196 -8.43 8.64 11.84
C SER A 196 -9.09 7.25 11.79
N TRP A 197 -9.22 6.65 10.61
CA TRP A 197 -9.74 5.29 10.45
C TRP A 197 -8.83 4.22 11.03
N VAL A 198 -7.52 4.42 10.93
CA VAL A 198 -6.53 3.56 11.57
C VAL A 198 -6.54 3.76 13.08
N VAL A 199 -6.61 5.02 13.54
CA VAL A 199 -6.74 5.34 14.97
C VAL A 199 -7.99 4.69 15.57
N ASN A 200 -9.14 4.81 14.91
CA ASN A 200 -10.40 4.21 15.36
C ASN A 200 -10.34 2.68 15.39
N ALA A 201 -9.65 2.04 14.45
CA ALA A 201 -9.47 0.59 14.42
C ALA A 201 -8.67 0.06 15.62
N PHE A 202 -7.76 0.88 16.17
CA PHE A 202 -6.80 0.48 17.22
C PHE A 202 -6.98 1.25 18.53
N ASN A 203 -8.06 2.01 18.69
CA ASN A 203 -8.18 2.91 19.82
C ASN A 203 -8.38 2.14 21.14
N VAL A 204 -7.35 2.15 21.97
CA VAL A 204 -7.38 1.74 23.38
C VAL A 204 -6.66 2.85 24.15
N ASP A 205 -7.40 3.62 24.96
CA ASP A 205 -6.90 4.83 25.65
C ASP A 205 -6.96 4.69 27.19
N PRO A 206 -6.11 3.83 27.79
CA PRO A 206 -6.05 3.68 29.23
C PRO A 206 -5.41 4.91 29.90
N LEU A 207 -5.79 5.17 31.16
CA LEU A 207 -5.36 6.36 31.92
C LEU A 207 -3.83 6.56 31.95
N TYR A 208 -3.05 5.47 32.03
CA TYR A 208 -1.58 5.53 32.10
C TYR A 208 -0.89 5.95 30.79
N LEU A 209 -1.64 6.09 29.71
CA LEU A 209 -1.16 6.56 28.40
C LEU A 209 -1.61 7.99 28.08
N LYS A 210 -2.35 8.65 28.97
CA LYS A 210 -2.80 10.04 28.79
C LYS A 210 -1.67 11.03 29.08
N HIS A 211 -1.69 12.14 28.36
CA HIS A 211 -0.77 13.26 28.55
C HIS A 211 -1.41 14.58 28.09
N ASP A 212 -0.94 15.70 28.61
CA ASP A 212 -1.58 17.02 28.40
C ASP A 212 -1.52 17.51 26.95
N MET A 213 -0.58 16.97 26.16
CA MET A 213 -0.38 17.33 24.76
C MET A 213 -1.19 16.48 23.76
N GLN A 214 -2.21 15.73 24.21
CA GLN A 214 -3.04 14.93 23.30
C GLN A 214 -3.71 15.83 22.25
N GLY A 215 -3.67 15.39 20.99
CA GLY A 215 -4.20 16.15 19.85
C GLY A 215 -3.29 17.26 19.29
N SER A 216 -2.17 17.59 19.93
CA SER A 216 -1.22 18.60 19.44
C SER A 216 -0.28 18.10 18.33
N ALA A 217 -0.07 16.79 18.26
CA ALA A 217 0.76 16.11 17.27
C ALA A 217 0.24 14.68 17.04
N PRO A 218 0.62 14.02 15.93
CA PRO A 218 0.28 12.61 15.72
C PRO A 218 0.84 11.72 16.83
N ASP A 219 -0.03 11.04 17.56
CA ASP A 219 0.39 9.95 18.44
C ASP A 219 0.48 8.65 17.64
N TYR A 220 1.68 8.36 17.16
CA TYR A 220 1.95 7.22 16.27
C TYR A 220 1.62 5.86 16.89
N ARG A 221 1.42 5.75 18.21
CA ARG A 221 0.98 4.48 18.83
C ARG A 221 -0.37 4.02 18.28
N HIS A 222 -1.21 4.97 17.84
CA HIS A 222 -2.53 4.68 17.27
C HIS A 222 -2.49 4.43 15.75
N TRP A 223 -1.32 4.51 15.13
CA TRP A 223 -1.12 4.35 13.68
C TRP A 223 -0.43 3.01 13.34
N GLN A 224 -0.26 2.14 14.33
CA GLN A 224 0.45 0.87 14.21
C GLN A 224 -0.21 -0.16 15.14
N ILE A 225 0.10 -1.44 14.93
CA ILE A 225 -0.45 -2.54 15.74
C ILE A 225 0.15 -2.57 17.17
N PRO A 226 1.49 -2.55 17.36
CA PRO A 226 2.06 -2.60 18.71
C PRO A 226 2.01 -1.23 19.40
N LEU A 227 1.99 -1.20 20.73
CA LEU A 227 2.08 0.06 21.49
C LEU A 227 3.46 0.72 21.34
N GLY A 228 4.52 -0.02 21.69
CA GLY A 228 5.89 0.50 21.65
C GLY A 228 6.43 0.61 20.22
N ARG A 229 7.29 1.61 19.99
CA ARG A 229 7.99 1.79 18.70
C ARG A 229 9.45 2.18 18.88
N ARG A 230 10.30 1.70 17.97
CA ARG A 230 11.73 2.06 17.90
C ARG A 230 11.92 3.42 17.25
N PHE A 231 13.07 4.05 17.49
CA PHE A 231 13.46 5.31 16.83
C PHE A 231 14.00 5.07 15.40
N ARG A 232 13.19 4.46 14.53
CA ARG A 232 13.58 4.08 13.15
C ARG A 232 13.92 5.27 12.26
N ALA A 233 13.36 6.44 12.56
CA ALA A 233 13.59 7.66 11.79
C ALA A 233 15.07 8.09 11.80
N LEU A 234 15.83 7.75 12.85
CA LEU A 234 17.23 8.15 12.96
C LEU A 234 18.09 7.57 11.82
N LYS A 235 18.00 6.27 11.56
CA LYS A 235 18.77 5.62 10.47
C LYS A 235 18.33 6.10 9.09
N LEU A 236 17.03 6.29 8.88
CA LEU A 236 16.50 6.83 7.62
C LEU A 236 17.02 8.25 7.39
N TRP A 237 17.00 9.09 8.42
CA TRP A 237 17.51 10.47 8.36
C TRP A 237 19.01 10.51 8.04
N PHE A 238 19.82 9.64 8.66
CA PHE A 238 21.25 9.53 8.34
C PHE A 238 21.48 9.15 6.87
N VAL A 239 20.78 8.13 6.36
CA VAL A 239 20.89 7.74 4.94
C VAL A 239 20.53 8.90 4.01
N LEU A 240 19.39 9.56 4.25
CA LEU A 240 18.96 10.69 3.44
C LEU A 240 19.97 11.86 3.46
N ARG A 241 20.59 12.13 4.61
CA ARG A 241 21.56 13.23 4.74
C ARG A 241 22.97 12.89 4.24
N LEU A 242 23.42 11.65 4.41
CA LEU A 242 24.76 11.23 4.01
C LEU A 242 24.85 11.02 2.50
N TYR A 243 23.88 10.32 1.92
CA TYR A 243 23.86 10.08 0.48
C TYR A 243 23.29 11.28 -0.28
N GLY A 244 22.25 11.94 0.26
CA GLY A 244 21.50 12.94 -0.49
C GLY A 244 20.63 12.30 -1.58
N VAL A 245 19.63 13.05 -2.06
CA VAL A 245 18.64 12.54 -3.03
C VAL A 245 19.30 12.15 -4.35
N GLU A 246 20.27 12.93 -4.83
CA GLU A 246 20.94 12.69 -6.13
C GLU A 246 21.69 11.35 -6.16
N ASN A 247 22.43 11.01 -5.11
CA ASN A 247 23.17 9.74 -5.08
C ASN A 247 22.24 8.53 -4.88
N LEU A 248 21.15 8.69 -4.14
CA LEU A 248 20.12 7.65 -4.03
C LEU A 248 19.43 7.41 -5.38
N GLN A 249 19.10 8.49 -6.12
CA GLN A 249 18.58 8.37 -7.49
C GLN A 249 19.59 7.69 -8.42
N ALA A 250 20.88 8.08 -8.35
CA ALA A 250 21.93 7.48 -9.16
C ALA A 250 22.12 5.98 -8.87
N HIS A 251 21.98 5.56 -7.60
CA HIS A 251 22.02 4.16 -7.19
C HIS A 251 20.89 3.36 -7.85
N ILE A 252 19.65 3.86 -7.79
CA ILE A 252 18.49 3.19 -8.40
C ILE A 252 18.63 3.14 -9.93
N ARG A 253 18.97 4.27 -10.56
CA ARG A 253 19.20 4.34 -12.02
C ARG A 253 20.23 3.31 -12.49
N ARG A 254 21.31 3.13 -11.73
CA ARG A 254 22.34 2.13 -12.02
C ARG A 254 21.80 0.70 -11.96
N HIS A 255 21.02 0.38 -10.94
CA HIS A 255 20.40 -0.95 -10.82
C HIS A 255 19.41 -1.22 -11.95
N CYS A 256 18.56 -0.25 -12.32
CA CYS A 256 17.70 -0.39 -13.52
C CYS A 256 18.52 -0.59 -14.80
N GLY A 257 19.64 0.15 -14.95
CA GLY A 257 20.56 -0.03 -16.07
C GLY A 257 21.18 -1.42 -16.12
N PHE A 258 21.56 -2.00 -14.98
CA PHE A 258 22.05 -3.38 -14.91
C PHE A 258 20.98 -4.41 -15.27
N ALA A 259 19.73 -4.21 -14.85
CA ALA A 259 18.64 -5.11 -15.23
C ALA A 259 18.38 -5.07 -16.73
N GLN A 260 18.38 -3.88 -17.35
CA GLN A 260 18.25 -3.77 -18.80
C GLN A 260 19.42 -4.42 -19.53
N GLN A 261 20.65 -4.17 -19.07
CA GLN A 261 21.84 -4.80 -19.66
C GLN A 261 21.77 -6.33 -19.57
N PHE A 262 21.30 -6.87 -18.45
CA PHE A 262 21.12 -8.31 -18.29
C PHE A 262 20.04 -8.86 -19.21
N ALA A 263 18.93 -8.13 -19.37
CA ALA A 263 17.87 -8.49 -20.31
C ALA A 263 18.39 -8.57 -21.75
N ASP A 264 19.18 -7.58 -22.18
CA ASP A 264 19.76 -7.53 -23.51
C ASP A 264 20.71 -8.73 -23.74
N LEU A 265 21.47 -9.13 -22.72
CA LEU A 265 22.32 -10.33 -22.78
C LEU A 265 21.51 -11.61 -22.90
N CYS A 266 20.37 -11.73 -22.20
CA CYS A 266 19.48 -12.88 -22.33
C CYS A 266 18.86 -12.95 -23.73
N VAL A 267 18.38 -11.83 -24.27
CA VAL A 267 17.75 -11.78 -25.60
C VAL A 267 18.77 -12.06 -26.72
N ALA A 268 20.04 -11.69 -26.53
CA ALA A 268 21.10 -11.99 -27.50
C ALA A 268 21.48 -13.47 -27.57
N ASP A 269 21.03 -14.30 -26.63
CA ASP A 269 21.34 -15.72 -26.54
C ASP A 269 20.09 -16.56 -26.83
N GLU A 270 20.08 -17.26 -27.96
CA GLU A 270 18.93 -18.07 -28.44
C GLU A 270 18.48 -19.18 -27.47
N ARG A 271 19.28 -19.49 -26.43
CA ARG A 271 18.93 -20.47 -25.39
C ARG A 271 17.98 -19.91 -24.34
N PHE A 272 17.80 -18.59 -24.29
CA PHE A 272 17.00 -17.91 -23.28
C PHE A 272 15.85 -17.14 -23.93
N GLU A 273 14.78 -16.97 -23.14
CA GLU A 273 13.68 -16.08 -23.44
C GLU A 273 13.30 -15.29 -22.18
N LEU A 274 12.74 -14.10 -22.37
CA LEU A 274 12.23 -13.29 -21.25
C LEU A 274 10.81 -13.74 -20.90
N ALA A 275 10.63 -14.24 -19.68
CA ALA A 275 9.32 -14.65 -19.18
C ALA A 275 8.37 -13.46 -18.87
N ALA A 276 8.92 -12.25 -18.73
CA ALA A 276 8.17 -11.03 -18.46
C ALA A 276 8.94 -9.78 -18.93
N GLU A 277 8.21 -8.67 -19.04
CA GLU A 277 8.78 -7.36 -19.37
C GLU A 277 9.68 -6.84 -18.22
N VAL A 278 10.87 -6.37 -18.57
CA VAL A 278 11.83 -5.79 -17.62
C VAL A 278 11.47 -4.32 -17.40
N ASN A 279 10.68 -4.06 -16.36
CA ASN A 279 10.19 -2.72 -16.04
C ASN A 279 11.18 -1.92 -15.17
N MET A 280 11.83 -2.61 -14.21
CA MET A 280 12.77 -2.04 -13.26
C MET A 280 13.79 -3.10 -12.84
N GLY A 281 14.81 -2.65 -12.09
CA GLY A 281 15.84 -3.44 -11.42
C GLY A 281 15.39 -4.83 -10.99
#